data_AF-A0A7C9CD40-F1
#
_entry.id   AF-A0A7C9CD40-F1
#
_cell.length_a   1.000
_cell.length_b   1.000
_cell.length_c   1.000
_cell.angle_alpha   90.00
_cell.angle_beta   90.00
_cell.angle_gamma   90.00
#
_symmetry.space_group_name_H-M   'P 1'
#
loop_
_entity.id
_entity.type
_entity.pdbx_description
1 polymer ?
#
loop_
_entity_poly.entity_id
_entity_poly.type
_entity_poly.pdbx_seq_one_letter_code
_entity_poly.pdbx_strand_id
1 'polypeptide(L)'
;MQRQTRSMERSNSISRGKRSLDGGGGGDDKQPKRKRPTLASVIVEALKKDSFQRLCLSLEPILRKVVSEEVERALVRLGPTRISGRSSLRRIEGSDGRNLQLHFRSKLSLPLFTGGKIEGDQGAAIHVVLIDGNSG
;
A
#
# COMPACT_ATOMS: atom_id res chain seq x y z
N MET A 1 15.87 -71.00 -14.40
CA MET A 1 14.68 -70.11 -14.46
C MET A 1 14.91 -69.14 -15.61
N GLN A 2 14.44 -69.37 -16.85
CA GLN A 2 13.07 -69.10 -17.36
C GLN A 2 12.52 -67.76 -16.81
N ARG A 3 12.17 -66.75 -17.62
CA ARG A 3 11.49 -66.77 -18.92
C ARG A 3 11.89 -65.62 -19.87
N GLN A 4 11.96 -65.99 -21.15
CA GLN A 4 11.84 -65.22 -22.38
C GLN A 4 10.37 -64.73 -22.53
N THR A 5 10.10 -63.49 -22.92
CA THR A 5 9.67 -63.02 -24.27
C THR A 5 8.90 -61.70 -23.99
N ARG A 6 8.84 -60.67 -24.85
CA ARG A 6 8.35 -60.72 -26.22
C ARG A 6 8.61 -59.35 -26.91
N SER A 7 9.13 -59.44 -28.13
CA SER A 7 9.27 -58.38 -29.12
C SER A 7 7.91 -57.80 -29.54
N MET A 8 7.87 -56.49 -29.85
CA MET A 8 7.41 -56.01 -31.16
C MET A 8 7.75 -54.52 -31.35
N GLU A 9 8.71 -54.29 -32.26
CA GLU A 9 8.77 -53.08 -33.07
C GLU A 9 7.39 -52.77 -33.66
N ARG A 10 7.01 -51.49 -33.63
CA ARG A 10 6.07 -50.96 -34.61
C ARG A 10 6.58 -49.62 -35.12
N SER A 11 7.58 -49.73 -35.97
CA SER A 11 7.83 -48.80 -37.06
C SER A 11 6.51 -48.61 -37.83
N ASN A 12 5.97 -47.40 -37.85
CA ASN A 12 5.02 -46.99 -38.86
C ASN A 12 5.53 -45.72 -39.52
N SER A 13 6.44 -45.94 -40.46
CA SER A 13 6.72 -45.08 -41.59
C SER A 13 5.45 -44.92 -42.42
N ILE A 14 4.89 -43.71 -42.46
CA ILE A 14 4.22 -43.21 -43.67
C ILE A 14 4.69 -41.77 -43.89
N SER A 15 5.82 -41.68 -44.56
CA SER A 15 6.10 -40.63 -45.55
C SER A 15 4.90 -40.53 -46.51
N ARG A 16 4.09 -39.49 -46.43
CA ARG A 16 3.20 -39.12 -47.54
C ARG A 16 2.88 -37.63 -47.52
N GLY A 17 3.56 -36.93 -48.42
CA GLY A 17 3.00 -35.76 -49.08
C GLY A 17 3.20 -34.43 -48.38
N LYS A 18 4.42 -33.90 -48.48
CA LYS A 18 4.57 -32.51 -48.94
C LYS A 18 3.75 -32.37 -50.22
N ARG A 19 2.54 -31.80 -50.14
CA ARG A 19 1.96 -31.12 -51.29
C ARG A 19 2.34 -29.66 -51.14
N SER A 20 3.53 -29.36 -51.68
CA SER A 20 3.77 -28.06 -52.28
C SER A 20 2.61 -27.79 -53.23
N LEU A 21 1.81 -26.77 -52.94
CA LEU A 21 1.07 -26.07 -53.96
C LEU A 21 1.97 -24.93 -54.43
N ASP A 22 2.91 -25.31 -55.29
CA ASP A 22 3.57 -24.43 -56.26
C ASP A 22 2.88 -24.71 -57.60
N GLY A 23 2.44 -23.76 -58.42
CA GLY A 23 2.48 -22.32 -58.29
C GLY A 23 1.36 -21.73 -59.14
N GLY A 24 0.77 -20.64 -58.65
CA GLY A 24 -0.05 -19.71 -59.41
C GLY A 24 0.57 -18.35 -59.20
N GLY A 25 1.16 -17.79 -60.24
CA GLY A 25 2.06 -16.65 -60.18
C GLY A 25 1.41 -15.32 -59.83
N GLY A 26 2.27 -14.30 -59.74
CA GLY A 26 1.90 -12.90 -59.60
C GLY A 26 2.05 -12.43 -58.16
N GLY A 27 3.10 -11.65 -57.89
CA GLY A 27 3.43 -11.18 -56.55
C GLY A 27 2.39 -10.23 -55.97
N ASP A 28 2.26 -10.24 -54.65
CA ASP A 28 2.09 -9.02 -53.87
C ASP A 28 2.32 -9.28 -52.36
N ASP A 29 2.95 -8.30 -51.73
CA ASP A 29 2.86 -7.92 -50.32
C ASP A 29 3.15 -8.92 -49.19
N LYS A 30 4.35 -8.75 -48.61
CA LYS A 30 4.68 -9.15 -47.23
C LYS A 30 3.80 -8.38 -46.22
N GLN A 31 2.58 -8.83 -45.98
CA GLN A 31 1.79 -8.39 -44.82
C GLN A 31 2.47 -8.88 -43.51
N PRO A 32 2.80 -8.00 -42.55
CA PRO A 32 3.33 -8.43 -41.26
C PRO A 32 2.21 -9.17 -40.51
N LYS A 33 2.48 -10.42 -40.10
CA LYS A 33 1.57 -11.21 -39.27
C LYS A 33 1.17 -10.39 -38.04
N ARG A 34 -0.04 -9.82 -38.06
CA ARG A 34 -0.65 -9.12 -36.93
C ARG A 34 -0.74 -10.14 -35.78
N LYS A 35 0.21 -10.07 -34.85
CA LYS A 35 0.19 -10.87 -33.62
C LYS A 35 -1.10 -10.51 -32.91
N ARG A 36 -2.04 -11.45 -32.86
CA ARG A 36 -3.31 -11.27 -32.15
C ARG A 36 -2.96 -10.83 -30.72
N PRO A 37 -3.58 -9.75 -30.20
CA PRO A 37 -3.29 -9.29 -28.86
C PRO A 37 -3.51 -10.44 -27.89
N THR A 38 -2.54 -10.67 -27.00
CA THR A 38 -2.64 -11.70 -25.97
C THR A 38 -3.70 -11.26 -24.96
N LEU A 39 -4.43 -12.21 -24.36
CA LEU A 39 -5.48 -11.88 -23.39
C LEU A 39 -4.97 -10.97 -22.26
N ALA A 40 -3.72 -11.17 -21.83
CA ALA A 40 -3.05 -10.31 -20.87
C ALA A 40 -2.93 -8.84 -21.34
N SER A 41 -2.61 -8.60 -22.62
CA SER A 41 -2.52 -7.23 -23.15
C SER A 41 -3.89 -6.56 -23.24
N VAL A 42 -4.93 -7.33 -23.60
CA VAL A 42 -6.32 -6.84 -23.65
C VAL A 42 -6.83 -6.50 -22.26
N ILE A 43 -6.51 -7.33 -21.26
CA ILE A 43 -6.90 -7.09 -19.86
C ILE A 43 -6.20 -5.84 -19.32
N VAL A 44 -4.88 -5.71 -19.51
CA VAL A 44 -4.11 -4.52 -19.09
C VAL A 44 -4.61 -3.26 -19.80
N GLU A 45 -4.98 -3.37 -21.08
CA GLU A 45 -5.54 -2.28 -21.86
C GLU A 45 -6.94 -1.88 -21.40
N ALA A 46 -7.79 -2.84 -21.06
CA ALA A 46 -9.11 -2.60 -20.48
C ALA A 46 -9.03 -2.02 -19.06
N LEU A 47 -7.93 -2.26 -18.34
CA LEU A 47 -7.62 -1.71 -17.02
C LEU A 47 -6.86 -0.35 -17.08
N LYS A 48 -6.63 0.22 -18.27
CA LYS A 48 -5.99 1.55 -18.43
C LYS A 48 -6.71 2.62 -17.61
N LYS A 49 -5.98 3.67 -17.26
CA LYS A 49 -6.33 4.82 -16.39
C LYS A 49 -7.83 5.12 -16.20
N ASP A 50 -8.63 5.16 -17.26
CA ASP A 50 -10.06 5.47 -17.20
C ASP A 50 -10.90 4.42 -16.46
N SER A 51 -10.63 3.13 -16.65
CA SER A 51 -11.33 2.07 -15.91
C SER A 51 -10.84 1.98 -14.46
N PHE A 52 -9.55 2.21 -14.21
CA PHE A 52 -9.04 2.35 -12.84
C PHE A 52 -9.69 3.53 -12.12
N GLN A 53 -9.81 4.69 -12.78
CA GLN A 53 -10.47 5.86 -12.21
C GLN A 53 -11.95 5.59 -11.94
N ARG A 54 -12.65 4.91 -12.85
CA ARG A 54 -14.03 4.45 -12.62
C ARG A 54 -14.14 3.48 -11.45
N LEU A 55 -13.18 2.56 -11.29
CA LEU A 55 -13.13 1.66 -10.13
C LEU A 55 -12.87 2.43 -8.83
N CYS A 56 -11.95 3.40 -8.82
CA CYS A 56 -11.71 4.27 -7.66
C CYS A 56 -12.96 5.06 -7.28
N LEU A 57 -13.66 5.65 -8.25
CA LEU A 57 -14.91 6.37 -8.02
C LEU A 57 -16.03 5.43 -7.54
N SER A 58 -16.11 4.21 -8.08
CA SER A 58 -17.12 3.21 -7.67
C SER A 58 -16.86 2.66 -6.27
N LEU A 59 -15.59 2.56 -5.85
CA LEU A 59 -15.21 2.09 -4.52
C LEU A 59 -15.21 3.23 -3.50
N GLU A 60 -15.13 4.48 -3.93
CA GLU A 60 -15.10 5.67 -3.05
C GLU A 60 -16.17 5.62 -1.94
N PRO A 61 -17.46 5.31 -2.21
CA PRO A 61 -18.48 5.30 -1.15
C PRO A 61 -18.21 4.22 -0.11
N ILE A 62 -17.73 3.04 -0.54
CA ILE A 62 -17.40 1.91 0.35
C ILE A 62 -16.17 2.25 1.18
N LEU A 63 -15.12 2.78 0.55
CA LEU A 63 -13.90 3.17 1.24
C LEU A 63 -14.16 4.29 2.24
N ARG A 64 -14.91 5.33 1.85
CA ARG A 64 -15.33 6.41 2.78
C ARG A 64 -16.06 5.83 3.98
N LYS A 65 -17.01 4.92 3.76
CA LYS A 65 -17.79 4.29 4.83
C LYS A 65 -16.91 3.46 5.77
N VAL A 66 -16.12 2.54 5.22
CA VAL A 66 -15.24 1.66 6.01
C VAL A 66 -14.22 2.48 6.80
N VAL A 67 -13.58 3.47 6.18
CA VAL A 67 -12.62 4.34 6.87
C VAL A 67 -13.31 5.13 7.98
N SER A 68 -14.50 5.69 7.73
CA SER A 68 -15.23 6.46 8.75
C SER A 68 -15.61 5.57 9.93
N GLU A 69 -16.15 4.39 9.67
CA GLU A 69 -16.49 3.41 10.71
C GLU A 69 -15.26 2.91 11.46
N GLU A 70 -14.15 2.62 10.76
CA GLU A 70 -12.92 2.14 11.40
C GLU A 70 -12.27 3.23 12.25
N VAL A 71 -12.31 4.48 11.80
CA VAL A 71 -11.88 5.63 12.59
C VAL A 71 -12.76 5.77 13.84
N GLU A 72 -14.08 5.67 13.71
CA GLU A 72 -14.99 5.74 14.85
C GLU A 72 -14.76 4.57 15.84
N ARG A 73 -14.61 3.34 15.34
CA ARG A 73 -14.27 2.16 16.15
C ARG A 73 -12.92 2.32 16.85
N ALA A 74 -11.90 2.82 16.14
CA ALA A 74 -10.59 3.09 16.72
C ALA A 74 -10.68 4.18 17.81
N LEU A 75 -11.46 5.24 17.58
CA LEU A 75 -11.70 6.30 18.57
C LEU A 75 -12.44 5.78 19.81
N VAL A 76 -13.42 4.88 19.66
CA VAL A 76 -14.09 4.22 20.79
C VAL A 76 -13.08 3.40 21.62
N ARG A 77 -12.18 2.66 20.96
CA ARG A 77 -11.13 1.88 21.64
C ARG A 77 -10.05 2.76 22.27
N LEU A 78 -9.79 3.93 21.72
CA LEU A 78 -8.92 4.94 22.32
C LEU A 78 -9.55 5.58 23.58
N GLY A 79 -10.82 5.27 23.87
CA GLY A 79 -11.61 5.96 24.89
C GLY A 79 -11.86 7.42 24.48
N PRO A 80 -12.60 8.20 25.29
CA PRO A 80 -12.76 9.62 25.06
C PRO A 80 -11.42 10.34 25.29
N THR A 81 -10.49 10.24 24.35
CA THR A 81 -9.50 11.30 24.14
C THR A 81 -10.28 12.46 23.56
N ARG A 82 -10.85 13.25 24.46
CA ARG A 82 -11.51 14.51 24.16
C ARG A 82 -10.55 15.36 23.33
N ILE A 83 -10.72 15.32 22.02
CA ILE A 83 -10.18 16.33 21.10
C ILE A 83 -10.81 17.70 21.44
N SER A 84 -11.89 17.71 22.24
CA SER A 84 -12.39 18.87 22.95
C SER A 84 -11.66 19.09 24.28
N GLY A 85 -10.59 19.89 24.25
CA GLY A 85 -10.11 20.64 25.42
C GLY A 85 -9.51 19.83 26.58
N ARG A 86 -8.19 19.61 26.53
CA ARG A 86 -7.29 19.66 27.70
C ARG A 86 -7.72 18.95 29.00
N SER A 87 -8.19 17.71 28.97
CA SER A 87 -8.11 16.87 30.18
C SER A 87 -6.88 15.99 30.10
N SER A 88 -5.81 16.43 30.77
CA SER A 88 -4.56 15.70 30.98
C SER A 88 -4.82 14.21 31.26
N LEU A 89 -4.42 13.33 30.35
CA LEU A 89 -4.46 11.89 30.56
C LEU A 89 -3.62 11.56 31.79
N ARG A 90 -4.30 11.09 32.86
CA ARG A 90 -3.73 10.78 34.17
C ARG A 90 -3.10 11.99 34.86
N ARG A 91 -3.91 12.75 35.60
CA ARG A 91 -3.36 13.58 36.68
C ARG A 91 -2.79 12.61 37.71
N ILE A 92 -1.49 12.37 37.65
CA ILE A 92 -0.75 11.73 38.74
C ILE A 92 -0.75 12.76 39.85
N GLU A 93 -1.68 12.64 40.78
CA GLU A 93 -1.72 13.48 41.96
C GLU A 93 -0.53 13.10 42.83
N GLY A 94 0.47 13.99 42.88
CA GLY A 94 1.64 13.79 43.71
C GLY A 94 1.23 13.75 45.17
N SER A 95 1.80 12.82 45.94
CA SER A 95 1.44 12.53 47.34
C SER A 95 1.61 13.70 48.32
N ASP A 96 2.09 14.86 47.86
CA ASP A 96 2.71 15.89 48.70
C ASP A 96 2.15 17.30 48.47
N GLY A 97 1.07 17.44 47.71
CA GLY A 97 0.40 18.74 47.47
C GLY A 97 1.20 19.78 46.67
N ARG A 98 2.45 19.47 46.28
CA ARG A 98 3.33 20.32 45.47
C ARG A 98 2.85 20.35 44.01
N ASN A 99 2.44 21.52 43.52
CA ASN A 99 1.92 21.70 42.17
C ASN A 99 3.07 21.97 41.19
N LEU A 100 3.99 21.02 41.04
CA LEU A 100 5.15 21.19 40.17
C LEU A 100 4.73 21.13 38.69
N GLN A 101 5.07 22.18 37.94
CA GLN A 101 4.77 22.31 36.52
C GLN A 101 6.07 22.35 35.71
N LEU A 102 6.10 21.63 34.59
CA LEU A 102 7.20 21.68 33.64
C LEU A 102 7.08 22.93 32.77
N HIS A 103 8.15 23.72 32.72
CA HIS A 103 8.25 24.91 31.88
C HIS A 103 9.46 24.82 30.96
N PHE A 104 9.25 25.16 29.69
CA PHE A 104 10.34 25.36 28.74
C PHE A 104 10.96 26.74 28.96
N ARG A 105 12.24 26.78 29.32
CA ARG A 105 13.02 28.02 29.39
C ARG A 105 13.54 28.43 28.02
N SER A 106 13.88 27.45 27.20
CA SER A 106 14.24 27.63 25.79
C SER A 106 13.00 27.78 24.91
N LYS A 107 13.07 28.64 23.89
CA LYS A 107 12.06 28.66 22.81
C LYS A 107 12.20 27.40 21.96
N LEU A 108 11.08 26.80 21.58
CA LEU A 108 11.04 25.63 20.69
C LEU A 108 11.04 26.07 19.23
N SER A 109 11.66 25.27 18.36
CA SER A 109 11.49 25.45 16.92
C SER A 109 10.07 25.08 16.51
N LEU A 110 9.37 25.98 15.82
CA LEU A 110 8.01 25.75 15.31
C LEU A 110 8.07 25.55 13.78
N PRO A 111 7.17 24.74 13.19
CA PRO A 111 6.08 23.97 13.81
C PRO A 111 6.54 22.64 14.45
N LEU A 112 5.82 22.19 15.49
CA LEU A 112 6.13 20.93 16.21
C LEU A 112 5.39 19.75 15.58
N PHE A 113 6.14 18.73 15.17
CA PHE A 113 5.60 17.45 14.70
C PHE A 113 5.96 16.34 15.67
N THR A 114 4.99 15.50 16.02
CA THR A 114 5.21 14.30 16.83
C THR A 114 5.79 13.19 15.95
N GLY A 115 6.73 12.40 16.50
CA GLY A 115 7.40 11.30 15.79
C GLY A 115 8.85 11.58 15.37
N GLY A 116 9.37 12.79 15.61
CA GLY A 116 10.77 13.16 15.39
C GLY A 116 11.42 13.81 16.62
N LYS A 117 12.73 14.10 16.51
CA LYS A 117 13.46 14.88 17.53
C LYS A 117 12.90 16.30 17.57
N ILE A 118 12.61 16.79 18.78
CA ILE A 118 12.21 18.17 19.01
C ILE A 118 13.45 18.96 19.43
N GLU A 119 13.65 20.13 18.84
CA GLU A 119 14.77 21.02 19.10
C GLU A 119 14.31 22.41 19.55
N GLY A 120 15.23 23.16 20.14
CA GLY A 120 15.05 24.58 20.41
C GLY A 120 15.19 25.42 19.14
N ASP A 121 14.89 26.70 19.26
CA ASP A 121 15.13 27.68 18.19
C ASP A 121 16.60 27.61 17.71
N GLN A 122 16.81 27.73 16.40
CA GLN A 122 18.11 27.55 15.73
C GLN A 122 18.82 26.22 16.04
N GLY A 123 18.07 25.16 16.39
CA GLY A 123 18.63 23.84 16.73
C GLY A 123 19.27 23.78 18.12
N ALA A 124 18.99 24.75 18.99
CA ALA A 124 19.51 24.78 20.35
C ALA A 124 18.98 23.61 21.20
N ALA A 125 19.70 23.29 22.28
CA ALA A 125 19.22 22.33 23.27
C ALA A 125 17.98 22.84 24.00
N ILE A 126 17.04 21.94 24.30
CA ILE A 126 15.83 22.27 25.05
C ILE A 126 16.14 22.26 26.54
N HIS A 127 15.86 23.38 27.21
CA HIS A 127 15.99 23.50 28.66
C HIS A 127 14.61 23.48 29.32
N VAL A 128 14.36 22.48 30.16
CA VAL A 128 13.10 22.32 30.90
C VAL A 128 13.37 22.49 32.38
N VAL A 129 12.53 23.29 33.06
CA VAL A 129 12.57 23.50 34.52
C VAL A 129 11.27 23.01 35.16
N LEU A 130 11.34 22.66 36.44
CA LEU A 130 10.17 22.45 37.28
C LEU A 130 9.94 23.70 38.12
N ILE A 131 8.73 24.23 38.09
CA ILE A 131 8.30 25.40 38.87
C ILE A 131 7.17 24.96 39.79
N ASP A 132 7.19 25.40 41.04
CA ASP A 132 6.05 25.21 41.92
C ASP A 132 4.94 26.20 41.59
N GLY A 133 3.83 25.73 41.05
CA GLY A 133 2.68 26.54 40.67
C GLY A 133 2.03 27.29 41.84
N ASN A 134 2.36 26.94 43.08
CA ASN A 134 1.89 27.64 44.28
C ASN A 134 2.80 28.82 44.68
N SER A 135 4.07 28.77 44.30
CA SER A 135 5.12 29.70 44.77
C SER A 135 5.65 30.61 43.66
N GLY A 136 5.53 30.20 42.39
CA GLY A 136 6.03 30.93 41.21
C GLY A 136 7.48 30.67 40.89
#